data_AF-A0A7S2K768-F1
#
_entry.id   AF-A0A7S2K768-F1
#
_cell.length_a   1.000
_cell.length_b   1.000
_cell.length_c   1.000
_cell.angle_alpha   90.00
_cell.angle_beta   90.00
_cell.angle_gamma   90.00
#
_symmetry.space_group_name_H-M   'P 1'
#
loop_
_entity.id
_entity.type
_entity.pdbx_description
1 polymer ?
#
loop_
_entity_poly.entity_id
_entity_poly.type
_entity_poly.pdbx_seq_one_letter_code
_entity_poly.pdbx_strand_id
1 'polypeptide(L)'
;ARSPPDSPVREDVTSHRNAVSAVHTPPDSPDYQAIHELRRARLAVDKAVEIVNKEEDMWRSQHIEVKLPAHAKMTTTRGGEKGDEAWKQSEAYLHAKHAGILWQTMVGEHVRFPSQWFGGARAPRMAGEDVEFSKWKYISRSRVRNSSLNSLVRRRTGGRILLHIVVRDLVTMREKEDIVLGCFHPHAKGIVSKEEYKRHSSEDYDTDVREVWMAVRMRSIRKTVSKKATSRFEPSLVDPLLTNDEPVDKIAKRSPLNDERLSNENIKAIFGAEPPLETVFVLENELTKVIHPSTASYLAQRPPTVMLLQKYLFK
;
A
#
# COMPACT_ATOMS: atom_id res chain seq x y z
N ALA A 1 64.11 3.74 45.23
CA ALA A 1 63.51 4.59 44.19
C ALA A 1 62.33 3.85 43.57
N ARG A 2 61.25 4.58 43.30
CA ARG A 2 59.91 4.17 42.80
C ARG A 2 58.88 3.91 43.92
N SER A 3 58.25 5.01 44.31
CA SER A 3 56.99 5.07 45.05
C SER A 3 55.85 4.44 44.22
N PRO A 4 54.82 3.88 44.88
CA PRO A 4 53.65 3.32 44.19
C PRO A 4 52.77 4.44 43.60
N PRO A 5 51.99 4.15 42.55
CA PRO A 5 51.16 5.14 41.86
C PRO A 5 49.94 5.52 42.70
N ASP A 6 49.65 6.82 42.74
CA ASP A 6 48.49 7.42 43.36
C ASP A 6 47.19 6.83 42.82
N SER A 7 46.29 6.49 43.75
CA SER A 7 44.92 6.05 43.44
C SER A 7 44.12 7.21 42.86
N PRO A 8 43.26 6.99 41.84
CA PRO A 8 42.42 8.05 41.32
C PRO A 8 41.36 8.43 42.36
N VAL A 9 41.38 9.72 42.72
CA VAL A 9 40.33 10.40 43.48
C VAL A 9 39.01 10.21 42.74
N ARG A 10 38.04 9.56 43.39
CA ARG A 10 36.64 9.56 42.95
C ARG A 10 36.09 10.96 43.17
N GLU A 11 35.97 11.74 42.10
CA GLU A 11 35.11 12.92 42.11
C GLU A 11 33.65 12.45 42.06
N ASP A 12 32.92 12.73 43.14
CA ASP A 12 31.48 12.65 43.20
C ASP A 12 30.88 13.64 42.19
N VAL A 13 30.39 13.13 41.06
CA VAL A 13 29.53 13.89 40.14
C VAL A 13 28.12 13.93 40.74
N THR A 14 27.98 14.68 41.84
CA THR A 14 26.68 15.10 42.35
C THR A 14 26.10 16.20 41.46
N SER A 15 24.98 15.88 40.82
CA SER A 15 23.84 16.80 40.66
C SER A 15 24.10 18.17 40.00
N HIS A 16 24.27 18.17 38.68
CA HIS A 16 23.71 19.25 37.85
C HIS A 16 22.39 18.79 37.23
N ARG A 17 21.37 18.65 38.09
CA ARG A 17 19.99 18.81 37.62
C ARG A 17 19.86 20.25 37.16
N ASN A 18 19.76 20.43 35.85
CA ASN A 18 19.32 21.68 35.24
C ASN A 18 18.02 22.11 35.93
N ALA A 19 18.11 23.11 36.80
CA ALA A 19 16.99 23.93 37.16
C ALA A 19 16.60 24.69 35.89
N VAL A 20 15.72 24.07 35.10
CA VAL A 20 14.96 24.80 34.09
C VAL A 20 14.08 25.74 34.90
N SER A 21 14.59 26.93 35.18
CA SER A 21 13.78 28.06 35.62
C SER A 21 12.62 28.14 34.64
N ALA A 22 11.42 27.85 35.12
CA ALA A 22 10.20 28.00 34.36
C ALA A 22 10.12 29.48 33.98
N VAL A 23 10.57 29.80 32.78
CA VAL A 23 10.38 31.12 32.19
C VAL A 23 8.87 31.29 32.12
N HIS A 24 8.34 32.07 33.06
CA HIS A 24 6.95 32.49 33.08
C HIS A 24 6.76 33.36 31.84
N THR A 25 6.40 32.71 30.74
CA THR A 25 5.93 33.41 29.55
C THR A 25 4.59 34.02 29.94
N PRO A 26 4.44 35.35 29.88
CA PRO A 26 3.18 35.98 30.23
C PRO A 26 2.06 35.41 29.35
N PRO A 27 0.85 35.19 29.90
CA PRO A 27 -0.24 34.50 29.22
C PRO A 27 -0.69 35.17 27.91
N ASP A 28 -0.34 36.45 27.72
CA ASP A 28 -0.65 37.23 26.53
C ASP A 28 0.48 37.20 25.47
N SER A 29 1.57 36.45 25.69
CA SER A 29 2.62 36.33 24.67
C SER A 29 2.14 35.46 23.50
N PRO A 30 2.51 35.81 22.25
CA PRO A 30 2.22 34.98 21.08
C PRO A 30 2.75 33.54 21.24
N ASP A 31 3.91 33.38 21.89
CA ASP A 31 4.52 32.09 22.15
C ASP A 31 3.70 31.25 23.15
N TYR A 32 3.09 31.88 24.15
CA TYR A 32 2.21 31.19 25.10
C TYR A 32 0.96 30.65 24.40
N GLN A 33 0.35 31.44 23.50
CA GLN A 33 -0.80 31.02 22.70
C GLN A 33 -0.44 29.86 21.77
N ALA A 34 0.71 29.93 21.08
CA ALA A 34 1.18 28.86 20.20
C ALA A 34 1.45 27.55 20.94
N ILE A 35 2.09 27.62 22.12
CA ILE A 35 2.34 26.44 22.96
C ILE A 35 1.01 25.85 23.47
N HIS A 36 0.04 26.69 23.82
CA HIS A 36 -1.26 26.25 24.28
C HIS A 36 -2.08 25.59 23.14
N GLU A 37 -2.00 26.11 21.92
CA GLU A 37 -2.64 25.49 20.75
C GLU A 37 -2.02 24.14 20.40
N LEU A 38 -0.68 24.03 20.42
CA LEU A 38 0.01 22.75 20.22
C LEU A 38 -0.38 21.69 21.26
N ARG A 39 -0.56 22.09 22.53
CA ARG A 39 -1.05 21.18 23.58
C ARG A 39 -2.49 20.74 23.34
N ARG A 40 -3.38 21.64 22.90
CA ARG A 40 -4.76 21.26 22.52
C ARG A 40 -4.77 20.29 21.33
N ALA A 41 -3.96 20.56 20.31
CA ALA A 41 -3.84 19.71 19.13
C ALA A 41 -3.35 18.31 19.51
N ARG A 42 -2.34 18.21 20.38
CA ARG A 42 -1.84 16.91 20.88
C ARG A 42 -2.92 16.13 21.65
N LEU A 43 -3.64 16.79 22.56
CA LEU A 43 -4.76 16.16 23.28
C LEU A 43 -5.88 15.68 22.35
N ALA A 44 -6.15 16.41 21.26
CA ALA A 44 -7.14 16.00 20.26
C ALA A 44 -6.68 14.74 19.49
N VAL A 45 -5.39 14.65 19.14
CA VAL A 45 -4.80 13.46 18.50
C VAL A 45 -4.86 12.26 19.44
N ASP A 46 -4.44 12.41 20.70
CA ASP A 46 -4.47 11.32 21.67
C ASP A 46 -5.90 10.77 21.88
N LYS A 47 -6.90 11.66 21.93
CA LYS A 47 -8.32 11.28 22.01
C LYS A 47 -8.83 10.58 20.75
N ALA A 48 -8.39 11.00 19.57
CA ALA A 48 -8.74 10.35 18.31
C ALA A 48 -8.17 8.93 18.23
N VAL A 49 -6.91 8.73 18.66
CA VAL A 49 -6.27 7.41 18.76
C VAL A 49 -7.04 6.49 19.72
N GLU A 50 -7.50 7.02 20.87
CA GLU A 50 -8.31 6.25 21.80
C GLU A 50 -9.66 5.79 21.19
N ILE A 51 -10.30 6.64 20.39
CA ILE A 51 -11.56 6.30 19.70
C ILE A 51 -11.32 5.19 18.67
N VAL A 52 -10.28 5.30 17.85
CA VAL A 52 -9.94 4.27 16.84
C VAL A 52 -9.65 2.92 17.50
N ASN A 53 -8.89 2.90 18.59
CA ASN A 53 -8.60 1.66 19.32
C ASN A 53 -9.88 1.04 19.91
N LYS A 54 -10.80 1.86 20.45
CA LYS A 54 -12.09 1.38 20.96
C LYS A 54 -12.99 0.80 19.87
N GLU A 55 -12.99 1.41 18.67
CA GLU A 55 -13.70 0.84 17.53
C GLU A 55 -13.07 -0.47 17.08
N GLU A 56 -11.74 -0.58 17.01
CA GLU A 56 -11.05 -1.82 16.64
C GLU A 56 -11.35 -2.96 17.63
N ASP A 57 -11.36 -2.69 18.94
CA ASP A 57 -11.71 -3.67 19.97
C ASP A 57 -13.19 -4.08 19.90
N MET A 58 -14.09 -3.15 19.54
CA MET A 58 -15.50 -3.44 19.30
C MET A 58 -15.68 -4.35 18.09
N TRP A 59 -14.97 -4.09 16.99
CA TRP A 59 -14.95 -4.93 15.79
C TRP A 59 -14.40 -6.34 16.09
N ARG A 60 -13.34 -6.44 16.89
CA ARG A 60 -12.78 -7.74 17.32
C ARG A 60 -13.74 -8.52 18.22
N SER A 61 -14.49 -7.84 19.08
CA SER A 61 -15.45 -8.46 19.99
C SER A 61 -16.71 -8.95 19.28
N GLN A 62 -17.08 -8.35 18.14
CA GLN A 62 -18.22 -8.78 17.32
C GLN A 62 -17.91 -9.94 16.37
N HIS A 63 -16.64 -10.32 16.20
CA HIS A 63 -16.24 -11.55 15.51
C HIS A 63 -16.04 -12.69 16.51
N ILE A 64 -17.17 -13.14 17.05
CA ILE A 64 -17.31 -14.41 17.74
C ILE A 64 -16.95 -15.53 16.76
N GLU A 65 -16.09 -16.44 17.23
CA GLU A 65 -15.56 -17.61 16.57
C GLU A 65 -16.65 -18.44 15.85
N VAL A 66 -16.83 -18.21 14.54
CA VAL A 66 -17.72 -19.04 13.71
C VAL A 66 -17.01 -20.36 13.45
N LYS A 67 -17.38 -21.40 14.21
CA LYS A 67 -16.99 -22.78 13.90
C LYS A 67 -17.49 -23.15 12.50
N LEU A 68 -16.55 -23.29 11.57
CA LEU A 68 -16.76 -23.72 10.18
C LEU A 68 -17.38 -25.12 10.13
N PRO A 69 -18.49 -25.34 9.38
CA PRO A 69 -18.83 -26.68 8.94
C PRO A 69 -17.92 -27.08 7.78
N ALA A 70 -17.26 -28.23 7.95
CA ALA A 70 -16.43 -28.83 6.92
C ALA A 70 -17.28 -29.27 5.70
N HIS A 71 -16.81 -28.91 4.51
CA HIS A 71 -17.19 -29.47 3.21
C HIS A 71 -18.67 -29.42 2.80
N ALA A 72 -19.12 -28.29 2.25
CA ALA A 72 -20.26 -28.28 1.35
C ALA A 72 -19.81 -28.70 -0.07
N LYS A 73 -20.03 -29.97 -0.42
CA LYS A 73 -20.03 -30.42 -1.82
C LYS A 73 -21.24 -29.81 -2.53
N MET A 74 -21.01 -28.79 -3.36
CA MET A 74 -22.03 -28.22 -4.25
C MET A 74 -22.47 -29.30 -5.25
N THR A 75 -23.63 -29.90 -5.00
CA THR A 75 -24.36 -30.75 -5.95
C THR A 75 -25.31 -29.84 -6.73
N THR A 76 -25.05 -29.71 -8.03
CA THR A 76 -25.86 -28.95 -8.97
C THR A 76 -27.19 -29.67 -9.20
N THR A 77 -28.24 -29.25 -8.49
CA THR A 77 -29.62 -29.59 -8.82
C THR A 77 -30.16 -28.59 -9.84
N ARG A 78 -30.66 -29.14 -10.95
CA ARG A 78 -31.16 -28.40 -12.11
C ARG A 78 -32.64 -28.13 -11.89
N GLY A 79 -32.98 -26.95 -11.37
CA GLY A 79 -34.37 -26.50 -11.23
C GLY A 79 -34.57 -25.38 -10.22
N GLY A 80 -34.81 -24.16 -10.72
CA GLY A 80 -35.28 -23.02 -9.92
C GLY A 80 -34.40 -21.77 -10.06
N GLU A 81 -34.92 -20.77 -10.76
CA GLU A 81 -34.33 -19.42 -11.01
C GLU A 81 -34.06 -18.60 -9.73
N LYS A 82 -34.21 -19.18 -8.52
CA LYS A 82 -33.81 -18.58 -7.24
C LYS A 82 -32.38 -18.95 -6.80
N GLY A 83 -31.67 -19.79 -7.55
CA GLY A 83 -30.29 -20.19 -7.26
C GLY A 83 -29.19 -19.26 -7.79
N ASP A 84 -29.52 -18.26 -8.62
CA ASP A 84 -28.56 -17.55 -9.47
C ASP A 84 -27.67 -16.52 -8.76
N GLU A 85 -27.91 -16.25 -7.47
CA GLU A 85 -27.10 -15.30 -6.68
C GLU A 85 -26.34 -15.94 -5.50
N ALA A 86 -26.38 -17.26 -5.34
CA ALA A 86 -25.67 -17.94 -4.25
C ALA A 86 -24.16 -17.62 -4.22
N TRP A 87 -23.56 -17.35 -5.39
CA TRP A 87 -22.16 -16.94 -5.49
C TRP A 87 -21.88 -15.58 -4.83
N LYS A 88 -22.87 -14.70 -4.67
CA LYS A 88 -22.73 -13.41 -3.96
C LYS A 88 -22.52 -13.60 -2.45
N GLN A 89 -22.84 -14.78 -1.92
CA GLN A 89 -22.58 -15.14 -0.53
C GLN A 89 -21.26 -15.90 -0.36
N SER A 90 -20.55 -16.22 -1.46
CA SER A 90 -19.26 -16.90 -1.37
C SER A 90 -18.21 -15.99 -0.72
N GLU A 91 -17.37 -16.56 0.14
CA GLU A 91 -16.28 -15.84 0.83
C GLU A 91 -15.37 -15.11 -0.17
N ALA A 92 -15.07 -15.74 -1.31
CA ALA A 92 -14.24 -15.15 -2.34
C ALA A 92 -14.87 -13.89 -2.94
N TYR A 93 -16.19 -13.88 -3.16
CA TYR A 93 -16.89 -12.69 -3.68
C TYR A 93 -16.94 -11.58 -2.65
N LEU A 94 -17.29 -11.91 -1.40
CA LEU A 94 -17.33 -10.95 -0.31
C LEU A 94 -15.96 -10.32 -0.07
N HIS A 95 -14.90 -11.13 -0.10
CA HIS A 95 -13.52 -10.66 -0.03
C HIS A 95 -13.16 -9.73 -1.18
N ALA A 96 -13.43 -10.13 -2.43
CA ALA A 96 -13.15 -9.29 -3.60
C ALA A 96 -13.91 -7.96 -3.52
N LYS A 97 -15.19 -7.99 -3.12
CA LYS A 97 -16.03 -6.80 -2.91
C LYS A 97 -15.43 -5.89 -1.83
N HIS A 98 -15.02 -6.44 -0.70
CA HIS A 98 -14.41 -5.70 0.41
C HIS A 98 -13.06 -5.06 0.02
N ALA A 99 -12.20 -5.80 -0.68
CA ALA A 99 -10.90 -5.31 -1.16
C ALA A 99 -11.04 -4.19 -2.22
N GLY A 100 -12.23 -4.04 -2.81
CA GLY A 100 -12.57 -2.93 -3.69
C GLY A 100 -12.17 -3.13 -5.15
N ILE A 101 -12.60 -2.18 -5.99
CA ILE A 101 -12.49 -2.27 -7.46
C ILE A 101 -11.03 -2.32 -7.92
N LEU A 102 -10.15 -1.50 -7.34
CA LEU A 102 -8.74 -1.50 -7.74
C LEU A 102 -8.12 -2.89 -7.58
N TRP A 103 -8.27 -3.49 -6.39
CA TRP A 103 -7.81 -4.85 -6.10
C TRP A 103 -8.38 -5.84 -7.10
N GLN A 104 -9.68 -5.77 -7.39
CA GLN A 104 -10.34 -6.66 -8.36
C GLN A 104 -9.73 -6.52 -9.76
N THR A 105 -9.44 -5.30 -10.22
CA THR A 105 -8.80 -5.10 -11.54
C THR A 105 -7.38 -5.65 -11.59
N MET A 106 -6.61 -5.52 -10.51
CA MET A 106 -5.24 -6.05 -10.43
C MET A 106 -5.25 -7.57 -10.39
N VAL A 107 -6.06 -8.15 -9.50
CA VAL A 107 -6.13 -9.59 -9.31
C VAL A 107 -6.78 -10.29 -10.50
N GLY A 108 -7.74 -9.65 -11.18
CA GLY A 108 -8.33 -10.15 -12.42
C GLY A 108 -7.34 -10.37 -13.56
N GLU A 109 -6.14 -9.73 -13.51
CA GLU A 109 -5.06 -10.02 -14.47
C GLU A 109 -4.36 -11.36 -14.21
N HIS A 110 -4.51 -11.93 -13.02
CA HIS A 110 -3.83 -13.16 -12.60
C HIS A 110 -4.79 -14.34 -12.44
N VAL A 111 -6.01 -14.08 -11.99
CA VAL A 111 -7.06 -15.08 -11.82
C VAL A 111 -8.31 -14.69 -12.60
N ARG A 112 -9.06 -15.70 -13.00
CA ARG A 112 -10.33 -15.50 -13.70
C ARG A 112 -11.46 -15.53 -12.67
N PHE A 113 -12.15 -14.41 -12.50
CA PHE A 113 -13.38 -14.39 -11.72
C PHE A 113 -14.48 -15.21 -12.42
N PRO A 114 -15.41 -15.80 -11.66
CA PRO A 114 -16.60 -16.42 -12.22
C PRO A 114 -17.32 -15.47 -13.17
N SER A 115 -17.81 -15.98 -14.31
CA SER A 115 -18.48 -15.16 -15.32
C SER A 115 -19.70 -14.42 -14.76
N GLN A 116 -20.30 -14.91 -13.70
CA GLN A 116 -21.46 -14.28 -13.06
C GLN A 116 -21.10 -12.98 -12.32
N TRP A 117 -19.85 -12.77 -11.89
CA TRP A 117 -19.50 -11.66 -11.00
C TRP A 117 -19.62 -10.28 -11.66
N PHE A 118 -19.25 -10.18 -12.94
CA PHE A 118 -19.15 -8.91 -13.67
C PHE A 118 -19.76 -9.00 -15.07
N GLY A 119 -20.84 -9.77 -15.23
CA GLY A 119 -21.49 -9.95 -16.54
C GLY A 119 -20.56 -10.57 -17.60
N GLY A 120 -19.69 -11.48 -17.17
CA GLY A 120 -18.70 -12.17 -17.99
C GLY A 120 -17.38 -11.40 -18.17
N ALA A 121 -17.30 -10.15 -17.72
CA ALA A 121 -16.08 -9.37 -17.80
C ALA A 121 -14.99 -9.92 -16.86
N ARG A 122 -13.73 -9.71 -17.26
CA ARG A 122 -12.56 -10.17 -16.50
C ARG A 122 -12.36 -9.42 -15.17
N ALA A 123 -12.86 -8.20 -15.09
CA ALA A 123 -12.78 -7.31 -13.93
C ALA A 123 -13.98 -6.35 -13.94
N PRO A 124 -14.35 -5.76 -12.80
CA PRO A 124 -15.38 -4.70 -12.77
C PRO A 124 -14.96 -3.52 -13.66
N ARG A 125 -15.95 -2.84 -14.24
CA ARG A 125 -15.72 -1.54 -14.89
C ARG A 125 -15.54 -0.48 -13.80
N MET A 126 -14.54 0.38 -13.94
CA MET A 126 -14.45 1.59 -13.11
C MET A 126 -15.36 2.66 -13.72
N ALA A 127 -16.01 3.46 -12.86
CA ALA A 127 -17.19 4.31 -13.08
C ALA A 127 -17.41 4.96 -14.48
N GLY A 128 -18.69 5.04 -14.86
CA GLY A 128 -19.34 6.14 -15.60
C GLY A 128 -19.02 6.37 -17.08
N GLU A 129 -17.79 6.12 -17.51
CA GLU A 129 -17.32 6.38 -18.88
C GLU A 129 -16.85 5.08 -19.54
N ASP A 130 -16.88 5.02 -20.88
CA ASP A 130 -16.25 3.94 -21.65
C ASP A 130 -14.72 4.09 -21.62
N VAL A 131 -14.16 3.94 -20.43
CA VAL A 131 -12.72 3.93 -20.18
C VAL A 131 -12.19 2.54 -20.51
N GLU A 132 -11.32 2.51 -21.49
CA GLU A 132 -10.46 1.38 -21.78
C GLU A 132 -9.18 1.52 -20.98
N PHE A 133 -8.77 0.42 -20.39
CA PHE A 133 -7.57 0.40 -19.59
C PHE A 133 -6.53 -0.52 -20.23
N SER A 134 -5.25 -0.17 -20.13
CA SER A 134 -4.17 -1.08 -20.50
C SER A 134 -4.12 -2.27 -19.53
N LYS A 135 -3.22 -3.24 -19.75
CA LYS A 135 -2.90 -4.19 -18.69
C LYS A 135 -2.08 -3.51 -17.60
N TRP A 136 -2.15 -4.03 -16.37
CA TRP A 136 -1.23 -3.67 -15.30
C TRP A 136 0.20 -4.10 -15.69
N LYS A 137 1.16 -3.19 -15.53
CA LYS A 137 2.58 -3.43 -15.76
C LYS A 137 3.34 -3.23 -14.45
N TYR A 138 4.01 -4.28 -13.96
CA TYR A 138 4.77 -4.22 -12.72
C TYR A 138 6.20 -3.78 -13.03
N ILE A 139 6.58 -2.57 -12.65
CA ILE A 139 7.79 -1.91 -13.18
C ILE A 139 8.92 -1.80 -12.16
N SER A 140 8.64 -1.96 -10.87
CA SER A 140 9.67 -1.88 -9.83
C SER A 140 9.36 -2.77 -8.65
N ARG A 141 10.42 -3.27 -8.01
CA ARG A 141 10.39 -3.96 -6.72
C ARG A 141 11.62 -3.56 -5.93
N SER A 142 11.43 -3.10 -4.70
CA SER A 142 12.51 -2.60 -3.84
C SER A 142 12.38 -3.17 -2.43
N ARG A 143 13.52 -3.57 -1.87
CA ARG A 143 13.61 -4.05 -0.48
C ARG A 143 13.79 -2.85 0.44
N VAL A 144 12.91 -2.70 1.42
CA VAL A 144 12.87 -1.55 2.33
C VAL A 144 12.89 -2.02 3.78
N ARG A 145 13.69 -1.36 4.62
CA ARG A 145 13.63 -1.49 6.08
C ARG A 145 12.94 -0.25 6.64
N ASN A 146 11.72 -0.42 7.14
CA ASN A 146 10.91 0.68 7.68
C ASN A 146 9.94 0.13 8.72
N SER A 147 10.09 0.58 9.97
CA SER A 147 9.27 0.14 11.11
C SER A 147 7.77 0.43 10.93
N SER A 148 7.42 1.52 10.24
CA SER A 148 6.02 1.86 9.94
C SER A 148 5.41 0.83 9.00
N LEU A 149 6.13 0.41 7.95
CA LEU A 149 5.68 -0.68 7.08
C LEU A 149 5.55 -2.01 7.83
N ASN A 150 6.37 -2.24 8.86
CA ASN A 150 6.30 -3.48 9.64
C ASN A 150 5.00 -3.60 10.42
N SER A 151 4.48 -2.47 10.90
CA SER A 151 3.18 -2.42 11.59
C SER A 151 2.01 -2.70 10.65
N LEU A 152 2.08 -2.18 9.41
CA LEU A 152 1.03 -2.27 8.40
C LEU A 152 0.98 -3.63 7.70
N VAL A 153 2.14 -4.20 7.40
CA VAL A 153 2.29 -5.46 6.68
C VAL A 153 3.04 -6.40 7.57
N ARG A 154 2.35 -7.38 8.16
CA ARG A 154 2.99 -8.42 8.97
C ARG A 154 3.15 -9.69 8.15
N ARG A 155 4.14 -10.49 8.52
CA ARG A 155 4.39 -11.78 7.85
C ARG A 155 3.18 -12.71 7.78
N ARG A 156 2.31 -12.68 8.81
CA ARG A 156 1.13 -13.55 8.93
C ARG A 156 -0.13 -12.98 8.28
N THR A 157 -0.22 -11.65 8.11
CA THR A 157 -1.44 -10.98 7.66
C THR A 157 -1.58 -10.97 6.14
N GLY A 158 -0.47 -11.15 5.42
CA GLY A 158 -0.42 -11.02 3.96
C GLY A 158 0.08 -9.64 3.55
N GLY A 159 0.00 -9.37 2.25
CA GLY A 159 0.43 -8.10 1.67
C GLY A 159 -0.61 -7.00 1.86
N ARG A 160 -0.34 -5.83 1.29
CA ARG A 160 -1.28 -4.70 1.30
C ARG A 160 -1.00 -3.77 0.13
N ILE A 161 -2.05 -3.27 -0.52
CA ILE A 161 -1.94 -2.12 -1.40
C ILE A 161 -1.87 -0.87 -0.53
N LEU A 162 -0.78 -0.13 -0.61
CA LEU A 162 -0.52 1.00 0.26
C LEU A 162 -1.03 2.30 -0.33
N LEU A 163 -0.71 2.56 -1.59
CA LEU A 163 -0.99 3.84 -2.22
C LEU A 163 -1.50 3.62 -3.64
N HIS A 164 -2.60 4.27 -3.97
CA HIS A 164 -3.11 4.40 -5.33
C HIS A 164 -3.05 5.88 -5.74
N ILE A 165 -2.22 6.18 -6.74
CA ILE A 165 -2.11 7.52 -7.31
C ILE A 165 -2.87 7.51 -8.63
N VAL A 166 -3.92 8.32 -8.71
CA VAL A 166 -4.66 8.59 -9.94
C VAL A 166 -4.08 9.84 -10.57
N VAL A 167 -3.35 9.67 -11.68
CA VAL A 167 -2.69 10.76 -12.39
C VAL A 167 -3.69 11.41 -13.35
N ARG A 168 -3.81 12.73 -13.23
CA ARG A 168 -4.64 13.55 -14.10
C ARG A 168 -3.81 14.32 -15.09
N ASP A 169 -4.30 14.36 -16.33
CA ASP A 169 -3.77 15.24 -17.36
C ASP A 169 -3.94 16.72 -16.95
N LEU A 170 -2.92 17.54 -17.20
CA LEU A 170 -2.91 18.93 -16.79
C LEU A 170 -3.95 19.77 -17.55
N VAL A 171 -4.20 19.45 -18.83
CA VAL A 171 -5.04 20.26 -19.70
C VAL A 171 -6.50 19.87 -19.57
N THR A 172 -6.77 18.57 -19.65
CA THR A 172 -8.13 18.01 -19.67
C THR A 172 -8.65 17.68 -18.27
N MET A 173 -7.78 17.64 -17.25
CA MET A 173 -8.08 17.20 -15.88
C MET A 173 -8.60 15.76 -15.79
N ARG A 174 -8.50 15.00 -16.89
CA ARG A 174 -8.99 13.62 -16.98
C ARG A 174 -7.96 12.66 -16.41
N GLU A 175 -8.46 11.60 -15.81
CA GLU A 175 -7.64 10.51 -15.28
C GLU A 175 -7.03 9.73 -16.43
N LYS A 176 -5.70 9.76 -16.55
CA LYS A 176 -4.99 9.13 -17.68
C LYS A 176 -4.12 7.94 -17.29
N GLU A 177 -3.72 7.86 -16.02
CA GLU A 177 -2.81 6.81 -15.54
C GLU A 177 -3.11 6.48 -14.07
N ASP A 178 -2.97 5.21 -13.71
CA ASP A 178 -2.97 4.73 -12.35
C ASP A 178 -1.58 4.21 -11.99
N ILE A 179 -1.04 4.68 -10.86
CA ILE A 179 0.18 4.15 -10.26
C ILE A 179 -0.20 3.54 -8.91
N VAL A 180 0.17 2.29 -8.71
CA VAL A 180 -0.15 1.54 -7.49
C VAL A 180 1.12 1.07 -6.82
N LEU A 181 1.25 1.35 -5.54
CA LEU A 181 2.33 0.87 -4.70
C LEU A 181 1.74 -0.10 -3.67
N GLY A 182 2.29 -1.30 -3.64
CA GLY A 182 1.94 -2.29 -2.63
C GLY A 182 3.16 -2.83 -1.93
N CYS A 183 2.92 -3.57 -0.87
CA CYS A 183 3.96 -4.07 0.00
C CYS A 183 3.61 -5.46 0.51
N PHE A 184 4.62 -6.32 0.60
CA PHE A 184 4.50 -7.63 1.23
C PHE A 184 5.75 -7.99 2.02
N HIS A 185 5.61 -8.99 2.89
CA HIS A 185 6.74 -9.57 3.61
C HIS A 185 7.37 -10.67 2.75
N PRO A 186 8.69 -10.66 2.48
CA PRO A 186 9.34 -11.61 1.57
C PRO A 186 9.17 -13.08 2.01
N HIS A 187 9.09 -13.33 3.32
CA HIS A 187 8.84 -14.65 3.91
C HIS A 187 7.37 -14.90 4.32
N ALA A 188 6.40 -14.23 3.69
CA ALA A 188 4.98 -14.47 3.95
C ALA A 188 4.54 -15.86 3.43
N LYS A 189 3.49 -16.41 4.06
CA LYS A 189 2.89 -17.68 3.60
C LYS A 189 2.36 -17.46 2.17
N GLY A 190 2.75 -18.33 1.24
CA GLY A 190 2.40 -18.21 -0.16
C GLY A 190 3.47 -17.51 -0.99
N ILE A 191 4.46 -16.83 -0.40
CA ILE A 191 5.65 -16.36 -1.13
C ILE A 191 6.75 -17.42 -1.07
N VAL A 192 6.98 -17.97 0.12
CA VAL A 192 7.95 -19.03 0.38
C VAL A 192 7.27 -20.39 0.50
N SER A 193 8.06 -21.47 0.37
CA SER A 193 7.59 -22.84 0.59
C SER A 193 7.03 -23.03 2.00
N LYS A 194 6.18 -24.06 2.21
CA LYS A 194 5.56 -24.32 3.52
C LYS A 194 6.60 -24.68 4.58
N GLU A 195 7.63 -25.43 4.19
CA GLU A 195 8.75 -25.87 5.03
C GLU A 195 9.61 -24.66 5.43
N GLU A 196 9.91 -23.79 4.45
CA GLU A 196 10.60 -22.54 4.70
C GLU A 196 9.79 -21.61 5.60
N TYR A 197 8.48 -21.48 5.38
CA TYR A 197 7.61 -20.70 6.25
C TYR A 197 7.62 -21.22 7.70
N LYS A 198 7.58 -22.53 7.92
CA LYS A 198 7.66 -23.10 9.27
C LYS A 198 9.02 -22.83 9.93
N ARG A 199 10.14 -23.05 9.21
CA ARG A 199 11.49 -22.77 9.71
C ARG A 199 11.68 -21.32 10.13
N HIS A 200 11.23 -20.39 9.28
CA HIS A 200 11.32 -18.97 9.60
C HIS A 200 10.42 -18.54 10.76
N SER A 201 9.44 -19.35 11.19
CA SER A 201 8.55 -19.00 12.30
C SER A 201 9.18 -19.24 13.69
N SER A 202 10.26 -20.02 13.75
CA SER A 202 10.94 -20.38 15.00
C SER A 202 12.25 -19.63 15.23
N GLU A 203 12.75 -18.87 14.25
CA GLU A 203 14.04 -18.15 14.33
C GLU A 203 13.83 -16.63 14.16
N ASP A 204 14.64 -15.82 14.85
CA ASP A 204 14.72 -14.34 14.80
C ASP A 204 15.22 -13.83 13.44
N TYR A 205 14.52 -14.19 12.37
CA TYR A 205 14.80 -13.64 11.04
C TYR A 205 14.47 -12.14 10.99
N ASP A 206 15.05 -11.47 9.99
CA ASP A 206 14.91 -10.04 9.71
C ASP A 206 13.43 -9.66 9.45
N THR A 207 12.67 -9.53 10.55
CA THR A 207 11.25 -9.16 10.58
C THR A 207 11.04 -7.72 10.15
N ASP A 208 12.12 -6.97 9.94
CA ASP A 208 12.09 -5.55 9.64
C ASP A 208 12.13 -5.21 8.15
N VAL A 209 12.26 -6.23 7.31
CA VAL A 209 12.34 -6.07 5.87
C VAL A 209 10.98 -6.27 5.20
N ARG A 210 10.65 -5.37 4.29
CA ARG A 210 9.53 -5.51 3.36
C ARG A 210 9.99 -5.39 1.92
N GLU A 211 9.22 -6.00 1.02
CA GLU A 211 9.32 -5.72 -0.41
C GLU A 211 8.17 -4.80 -0.82
N VAL A 212 8.52 -3.68 -1.41
CA VAL A 212 7.59 -2.72 -1.98
C VAL A 212 7.63 -2.88 -3.49
N TRP A 213 6.47 -3.03 -4.11
CA TRP A 213 6.33 -3.15 -5.56
C TRP A 213 5.54 -1.95 -6.11
N MET A 214 5.78 -1.64 -7.38
CA MET A 214 5.10 -0.59 -8.11
C MET A 214 4.52 -1.14 -9.41
N ALA A 215 3.26 -0.81 -9.68
CA ALA A 215 2.57 -1.16 -10.91
C ALA A 215 1.94 0.09 -11.54
N VAL A 216 1.93 0.14 -12.86
CA VAL A 216 1.33 1.23 -13.64
C VAL A 216 0.32 0.70 -14.64
N ARG A 217 -0.65 1.53 -14.99
CA ARG A 217 -1.67 1.24 -16.01
C ARG A 217 -2.20 2.52 -16.61
N MET A 218 -2.37 2.52 -17.93
CA MET A 218 -2.93 3.65 -18.67
C MET A 218 -4.44 3.56 -18.80
N ARG A 219 -5.09 4.72 -18.85
CA ARG A 219 -6.51 4.93 -19.12
C ARG A 219 -6.66 5.60 -20.47
N SER A 220 -7.61 5.13 -21.26
CA SER A 220 -7.97 5.70 -22.55
C SER A 220 -9.49 5.81 -22.62
N ILE A 221 -9.98 7.03 -22.85
CA ILE A 221 -11.40 7.23 -23.07
C ILE A 221 -11.68 6.92 -24.53
N ARG A 222 -12.57 5.96 -24.79
CA ARG A 222 -13.01 5.67 -26.16
C ARG A 222 -13.79 6.87 -26.70
N LYS A 223 -13.12 7.72 -27.49
CA LYS A 223 -13.81 8.71 -28.31
C LYS A 223 -14.62 7.96 -29.37
N THR A 224 -15.93 8.20 -29.39
CA THR A 224 -16.95 7.49 -30.18
C THR A 224 -16.80 7.56 -31.71
N VAL A 225 -15.75 8.17 -32.28
CA VAL A 225 -15.84 8.68 -33.66
C VAL A 225 -14.71 8.28 -34.62
N SER A 226 -13.68 7.50 -34.25
CA SER A 226 -12.70 7.04 -35.27
C SER A 226 -12.15 5.64 -35.04
N LYS A 227 -12.56 4.70 -35.91
CA LYS A 227 -12.14 3.29 -35.92
C LYS A 227 -10.70 3.06 -36.43
N LYS A 228 -9.92 4.10 -36.75
CA LYS A 228 -8.62 3.98 -37.46
C LYS A 228 -7.39 4.54 -36.75
N ALA A 229 -7.46 4.98 -35.49
CA ALA A 229 -6.29 5.47 -34.78
C ALA A 229 -5.46 4.30 -34.19
N THR A 230 -4.29 4.05 -34.78
CA THR A 230 -3.21 3.20 -34.23
C THR A 230 -2.56 3.91 -33.05
N SER A 231 -2.50 3.23 -31.90
CA SER A 231 -2.15 3.71 -30.54
C SER A 231 -3.27 4.50 -29.83
N ARG A 232 -3.99 3.83 -28.91
CA ARG A 232 -5.15 4.38 -28.15
C ARG A 232 -4.76 5.17 -26.89
N PHE A 233 -3.53 5.07 -26.41
CA PHE A 233 -3.13 5.65 -25.14
C PHE A 233 -2.26 6.89 -25.38
N GLU A 234 -2.58 7.96 -24.66
CA GLU A 234 -1.77 9.17 -24.63
C GLU A 234 -0.43 8.87 -23.93
N PRO A 235 0.71 9.37 -24.41
CA PRO A 235 1.99 9.16 -23.74
C PRO A 235 1.98 9.74 -22.33
N SER A 236 2.56 9.02 -21.38
CA SER A 236 2.81 9.50 -20.02
C SER A 236 4.14 10.23 -19.95
N LEU A 237 4.17 11.40 -19.33
CA LEU A 237 5.40 12.11 -18.97
C LEU A 237 6.03 11.54 -17.69
N VAL A 238 5.26 10.74 -16.95
CA VAL A 238 5.67 10.12 -15.68
C VAL A 238 6.42 8.82 -15.95
N ASP A 239 6.01 8.07 -16.98
CA ASP A 239 6.61 6.78 -17.35
C ASP A 239 8.15 6.82 -17.39
N PRO A 240 8.82 7.70 -18.17
CA PRO A 240 10.29 7.74 -18.22
C PRO A 240 10.93 8.01 -16.85
N LEU A 241 10.29 8.81 -16.01
CA LEU A 241 10.80 9.12 -14.67
C LEU A 241 10.67 7.93 -13.71
N LEU A 242 9.64 7.10 -13.87
CA LEU A 242 9.46 5.88 -13.07
C LEU A 242 10.41 4.76 -13.51
N THR A 243 10.83 4.77 -14.78
CA THR A 243 11.61 3.70 -15.40
C THR A 243 13.08 4.05 -15.68
N ASN A 244 13.54 5.24 -15.26
CA ASN A 244 14.86 5.78 -15.60
C ASN A 244 15.11 5.78 -17.13
N ASP A 245 14.16 6.35 -17.88
CA ASP A 245 14.13 6.47 -19.33
C ASP A 245 14.11 5.14 -20.11
N GLU A 246 14.02 4.00 -19.43
CA GLU A 246 13.81 2.72 -20.10
C GLU A 246 12.35 2.55 -20.56
N PRO A 247 12.10 2.00 -21.77
CA PRO A 247 10.74 1.71 -22.20
C PRO A 247 10.02 0.79 -21.22
N VAL A 248 8.80 1.17 -20.81
CA VAL A 248 8.02 0.41 -19.82
C VAL A 248 7.89 -1.07 -20.19
N ASP A 249 7.65 -1.38 -21.47
CA ASP A 249 7.49 -2.77 -21.93
C ASP A 249 8.76 -3.63 -21.79
N LYS A 250 9.94 -3.00 -21.76
CA LYS A 250 11.23 -3.69 -21.58
C LYS A 250 11.42 -4.12 -20.13
N ILE A 251 11.02 -3.28 -19.18
CA ILE A 251 11.20 -3.55 -17.75
C ILE A 251 10.00 -4.24 -17.11
N ALA A 252 8.81 -4.06 -17.68
CA ALA A 252 7.55 -4.51 -17.12
C ALA A 252 7.55 -6.02 -16.91
N LYS A 253 7.18 -6.40 -15.70
CA LYS A 253 6.97 -7.77 -15.29
C LYS A 253 5.49 -8.07 -15.28
N ARG A 254 5.16 -9.35 -15.42
CA ARG A 254 3.78 -9.81 -15.41
C ARG A 254 3.17 -9.77 -14.01
N SER A 255 3.98 -9.94 -12.96
CA SER A 255 3.56 -9.93 -11.56
C SER A 255 4.64 -9.34 -10.65
N PRO A 256 4.31 -8.99 -9.39
CA PRO A 256 5.31 -8.56 -8.39
C PRO A 256 6.37 -9.61 -8.05
N LEU A 257 6.11 -10.90 -8.33
CA LEU A 257 7.06 -11.99 -8.08
C LEU A 257 7.91 -12.36 -9.29
N ASN A 258 7.73 -11.69 -10.43
CA ASN A 258 8.29 -12.07 -11.74
C ASN A 258 7.78 -13.39 -12.32
N ASP A 259 6.95 -14.13 -11.58
CA ASP A 259 6.31 -15.36 -12.06
C ASP A 259 5.12 -15.08 -12.97
N GLU A 260 4.88 -16.00 -13.91
CA GLU A 260 3.82 -15.84 -14.91
C GLU A 260 2.40 -16.02 -14.36
N ARG A 261 2.22 -16.80 -13.28
CA ARG A 261 0.91 -17.10 -12.73
C ARG A 261 0.93 -17.11 -11.21
N LEU A 262 0.22 -16.18 -10.60
CA LEU A 262 0.03 -16.14 -9.16
C LEU A 262 -1.05 -17.14 -8.72
N SER A 263 -0.76 -17.92 -7.69
CA SER A 263 -1.75 -18.72 -6.96
C SER A 263 -2.60 -17.84 -6.03
N ASN A 264 -3.69 -18.39 -5.49
CA ASN A 264 -4.52 -17.69 -4.51
C ASN A 264 -3.74 -17.34 -3.23
N GLU A 265 -2.81 -18.20 -2.80
CA GLU A 265 -1.95 -17.90 -1.66
C GLU A 265 -0.99 -16.74 -1.99
N ASN A 266 -0.42 -16.70 -3.20
CA ASN A 266 0.40 -15.57 -3.65
C ASN A 266 -0.41 -14.26 -3.65
N ILE A 267 -1.66 -14.28 -4.17
CA ILE A 267 -2.50 -13.10 -4.25
C ILE A 267 -2.74 -12.49 -2.87
N LYS A 268 -3.14 -13.30 -1.90
CA LYS A 268 -3.33 -12.85 -0.52
C LYS A 268 -2.02 -12.34 0.09
N ALA A 269 -0.91 -13.01 -0.19
CA ALA A 269 0.40 -12.63 0.33
C ALA A 269 0.95 -11.33 -0.27
N ILE A 270 0.54 -10.94 -1.48
CA ILE A 270 1.07 -9.77 -2.20
C ILE A 270 0.14 -8.55 -2.11
N PHE A 271 -1.14 -8.75 -2.40
CA PHE A 271 -2.13 -7.68 -2.51
C PHE A 271 -2.92 -7.48 -1.22
N GLY A 272 -2.97 -8.50 -0.36
CA GLY A 272 -3.78 -8.47 0.84
C GLY A 272 -5.27 -8.65 0.57
N ALA A 273 -6.06 -8.25 1.57
CA ALA A 273 -7.51 -8.39 1.60
C ALA A 273 -8.27 -7.06 1.79
N GLU A 274 -7.50 -5.98 1.97
CA GLU A 274 -8.00 -4.65 2.27
C GLU A 274 -7.88 -3.75 1.03
N PRO A 275 -8.74 -2.72 0.92
CA PRO A 275 -8.57 -1.68 -0.08
C PRO A 275 -7.23 -0.92 0.11
N PRO A 276 -6.82 -0.11 -0.88
CA PRO A 276 -5.66 0.76 -0.75
C PRO A 276 -5.71 1.57 0.55
N LEU A 277 -4.59 1.65 1.26
CA LEU A 277 -4.53 2.44 2.50
C LEU A 277 -4.78 3.92 2.22
N GLU A 278 -4.26 4.45 1.12
CA GLU A 278 -4.50 5.82 0.68
C GLU A 278 -4.73 5.85 -0.84
N THR A 279 -5.63 6.73 -1.28
CA THR A 279 -5.82 7.06 -2.70
C THR A 279 -5.70 8.57 -2.91
N VAL A 280 -4.79 8.99 -3.78
CA VAL A 280 -4.53 10.41 -4.07
C VAL A 280 -4.74 10.71 -5.54
N PHE A 281 -5.25 11.90 -5.84
CA PHE A 281 -5.38 12.43 -7.19
C PHE A 281 -4.32 13.51 -7.37
N VAL A 282 -3.48 13.37 -8.39
CA VAL A 282 -2.32 14.25 -8.59
C VAL A 282 -2.26 14.68 -10.04
N LEU A 283 -1.92 15.94 -10.30
CA LEU A 283 -1.64 16.40 -11.66
C LEU A 283 -0.31 15.84 -12.13
N GLU A 284 -0.22 15.47 -13.41
CA GLU A 284 1.00 14.91 -13.99
C GLU A 284 2.23 15.80 -13.71
N ASN A 285 2.11 17.12 -13.90
CA ASN A 285 3.20 18.06 -13.68
C ASN A 285 3.63 18.23 -12.21
N GLU A 286 2.74 17.94 -11.25
CA GLU A 286 3.07 17.92 -9.83
C GLU A 286 3.83 16.64 -9.50
N LEU A 287 3.38 15.53 -10.07
CA LEU A 287 4.02 14.23 -9.89
C LEU A 287 5.43 14.19 -10.48
N THR A 288 5.63 14.77 -11.67
CA THR A 288 6.96 14.87 -12.27
C THR A 288 7.92 15.65 -11.37
N LYS A 289 7.49 16.78 -10.77
CA LYS A 289 8.31 17.55 -9.80
C LYS A 289 8.69 16.73 -8.57
N VAL A 290 7.84 15.81 -8.12
CA VAL A 290 8.13 14.94 -6.98
C VAL A 290 9.20 13.92 -7.33
N ILE A 291 9.14 13.34 -8.53
CA ILE A 291 10.05 12.25 -8.95
C ILE A 291 11.37 12.81 -9.51
N HIS A 292 11.37 14.01 -10.08
CA HIS A 292 12.51 14.53 -10.83
C HIS A 292 13.78 14.68 -9.95
N PRO A 293 14.93 14.11 -10.37
CA PRO A 293 16.16 14.07 -9.57
C PRO A 293 16.75 15.44 -9.22
N SER A 294 16.53 16.45 -10.07
CA SER A 294 17.13 17.80 -9.91
C SER A 294 16.65 18.54 -8.66
N THR A 295 15.56 18.09 -8.03
CA THR A 295 14.96 18.74 -6.87
C THR A 295 15.68 18.42 -5.56
N ALA A 296 16.61 17.44 -5.53
CA ALA A 296 17.39 17.15 -4.33
C ALA A 296 18.70 16.40 -4.62
N SER A 297 19.83 17.09 -4.46
CA SER A 297 21.20 16.60 -4.65
C SER A 297 21.52 15.28 -3.91
N TYR A 298 20.83 14.97 -2.80
CA TYR A 298 21.00 13.73 -2.02
C TYR A 298 19.91 12.67 -2.26
N LEU A 299 18.84 12.98 -2.98
CA LEU A 299 17.74 12.03 -3.28
C LEU A 299 17.86 11.38 -4.66
N ALA A 300 18.81 11.80 -5.50
CA ALA A 300 19.04 11.28 -6.85
C ALA A 300 19.35 9.77 -6.92
N GLN A 301 19.49 9.08 -5.78
CA GLN A 301 19.72 7.64 -5.71
C GLN A 301 18.53 6.84 -5.16
N ARG A 302 17.43 7.48 -4.75
CA ARG A 302 16.28 6.75 -4.18
C ARG A 302 15.38 6.23 -5.30
N PRO A 303 14.91 4.98 -5.21
CA PRO A 303 13.90 4.47 -6.15
C PRO A 303 12.64 5.35 -6.10
N PRO A 304 11.99 5.64 -7.25
CA PRO A 304 10.76 6.43 -7.30
C PRO A 304 9.68 5.94 -6.33
N THR A 305 9.55 4.62 -6.20
CA THR A 305 8.64 3.96 -5.25
C THR A 305 8.80 4.47 -3.81
N VAL A 306 10.04 4.65 -3.35
CA VAL A 306 10.34 5.12 -1.99
C VAL A 306 10.02 6.61 -1.85
N MET A 307 10.34 7.40 -2.87
CA MET A 307 10.04 8.84 -2.89
C MET A 307 8.54 9.10 -2.82
N LEU A 308 7.74 8.35 -3.59
CA LEU A 308 6.28 8.47 -3.59
C LEU A 308 5.66 8.06 -2.24
N LEU A 309 6.11 6.97 -1.62
CA LEU A 309 5.66 6.59 -0.29
C LEU A 309 5.98 7.67 0.75
N GLN A 310 7.19 8.22 0.73
CA GLN A 310 7.59 9.29 1.65
C GLN A 310 6.75 10.55 1.45
N LYS A 311 6.46 10.92 0.20
CA LYS A 311 5.70 12.13 -0.12
C LYS A 311 4.22 12.03 0.27
N TYR A 312 3.59 10.88 0.00
CA TYR A 312 2.13 10.77 0.05
C TYR A 312 1.61 9.96 1.24
N LEU A 313 2.38 9.00 1.75
CA LEU A 313 1.94 8.08 2.81
C LEU A 313 2.57 8.40 4.17
N PHE A 314 3.89 8.62 4.22
CA PHE A 314 4.63 8.86 5.47
C PHE A 314 4.92 10.35 5.71
N LYS A 315 3.87 11.17 5.64
CA LYS A 315 3.94 12.63 5.82
C LYS A 315 4.54 13.02 7.16
#